data_AF-A0A357XWF3-F1
#
_entry.id   AF-A0A357XWF3-F1
#
_cell.length_a   1.000
_cell.length_b   1.000
_cell.length_c   1.000
_cell.angle_alpha   90.00
_cell.angle_beta   90.00
_cell.angle_gamma   90.00
#
_symmetry.space_group_name_H-M   'P 1'
#
loop_
_entity.id
_entity.type
_entity.pdbx_description
1 polymer ?
#
loop_
_entity_poly.entity_id
_entity_poly.type
_entity_poly.pdbx_seq_one_letter_code
_entity_poly.pdbx_strand_id
1 'polypeptide(L)'
;MTFSDDGSPVPTGTIFFATPTAISQGAIQPDGTFTVGSFGADDGLPPGEYQVFFGGVEAVSEEKLPDGTVKTTYTPLIDGKYSDAATSGLTFTVDGNNNSFDIQVDRAKPR
;
A
#
# COMPACT_ATOMS: atom_id res chain seq x y z
N MET A 1 4.32 -7.77 1.61
CA MET A 1 3.76 -7.22 0.36
C MET A 1 4.80 -7.30 -0.73
N THR A 2 4.45 -7.92 -1.85
CA THR A 2 5.38 -8.15 -2.97
C THR A 2 4.72 -7.84 -4.32
N PHE A 3 5.53 -7.61 -5.35
CA PHE A 3 5.04 -7.50 -6.71
C PHE A 3 4.67 -8.89 -7.27
N SER A 4 3.58 -8.98 -8.02
CA SER A 4 3.04 -10.23 -8.56
C SER A 4 3.90 -10.84 -9.68
N ASP A 5 4.73 -10.02 -10.35
CA ASP A 5 5.55 -10.42 -11.50
C ASP A 5 6.88 -11.07 -11.10
N ASP A 6 7.58 -10.50 -10.14
CA ASP A 6 8.92 -10.93 -9.71
C ASP A 6 9.02 -11.31 -8.23
N GLY A 7 7.96 -11.12 -7.45
CA GLY A 7 7.95 -11.40 -6.01
C GLY A 7 8.82 -10.45 -5.18
N SER A 8 9.39 -9.40 -5.77
CA SER A 8 10.20 -8.42 -5.04
C SER A 8 9.34 -7.61 -4.07
N PRO A 9 9.89 -7.18 -2.93
CA PRO A 9 9.14 -6.41 -1.95
C PRO A 9 8.77 -5.03 -2.49
N VAL A 10 7.59 -4.55 -2.11
CA VAL A 10 7.18 -3.17 -2.38
C VAL A 10 7.88 -2.27 -1.37
N PRO A 11 8.74 -1.33 -1.79
CA PRO A 11 9.69 -0.68 -0.89
C PRO A 11 9.10 0.51 -0.11
N THR A 12 7.89 0.95 -0.44
CA THR A 12 7.28 2.13 0.18
C THR A 12 5.78 2.18 -0.07
N GLY A 13 5.11 2.95 0.77
CA GLY A 13 3.73 3.37 0.63
C GLY A 13 2.93 3.15 1.90
N THR A 14 1.63 3.31 1.78
CA THR A 14 0.68 3.14 2.87
C THR A 14 -0.39 2.15 2.43
N ILE A 15 -0.61 1.12 3.24
CA ILE A 15 -1.74 0.22 3.09
C ILE A 15 -2.91 0.73 3.93
N PHE A 16 -4.11 0.66 3.36
CA PHE A 16 -5.35 1.08 4.01
C PHE A 16 -6.31 -0.11 4.07
N PHE A 17 -6.92 -0.29 5.24
CA PHE A 17 -7.94 -1.28 5.53
C PHE A 17 -9.23 -0.52 5.86
N ALA A 18 -10.19 -0.54 4.94
CA ALA A 18 -11.47 0.14 5.07
C ALA A 18 -12.59 -0.84 5.40
N THR A 19 -13.43 -0.46 6.35
CA THR A 19 -14.76 -1.01 6.59
C THR A 19 -15.80 0.07 6.31
N PRO A 20 -17.10 -0.25 6.32
CA PRO A 20 -18.15 0.76 6.20
C PRO A 20 -18.14 1.83 7.31
N THR A 21 -17.46 1.59 8.43
CA THR A 21 -17.51 2.44 9.63
C THR A 21 -16.15 2.99 10.07
N ALA A 22 -15.04 2.44 9.57
CA ALA A 22 -13.70 2.82 9.99
C ALA A 22 -12.67 2.60 8.86
N ILE A 23 -11.59 3.38 8.91
CA ILE A 23 -10.42 3.19 8.05
C ILE A 23 -9.19 3.12 8.94
N SER A 24 -8.42 2.05 8.78
CA SER A 24 -7.14 1.82 9.43
C SER A 24 -6.04 1.90 8.38
N GLN A 25 -4.84 2.33 8.78
CA GLN A 25 -3.72 2.48 7.85
C GLN A 25 -2.41 1.99 8.46
N GLY A 26 -1.49 1.56 7.60
CA GLY A 26 -0.16 1.10 7.99
C GLY A 26 0.88 1.52 6.97
N ALA A 27 2.07 1.89 7.46
CA ALA A 27 3.19 2.22 6.58
C ALA A 27 3.89 0.95 6.11
N ILE A 28 4.14 0.84 4.81
CA ILE A 28 4.91 -0.23 4.19
C ILE A 28 6.40 0.11 4.35
N GLN A 29 7.14 -0.85 4.89
CA GLN A 29 8.59 -0.76 5.09
C GLN A 29 9.34 -1.15 3.81
N PRO A 30 10.63 -0.77 3.68
CA PRO A 30 11.45 -1.09 2.51
C PRO A 30 11.61 -2.59 2.20
N ASP A 31 11.39 -3.45 3.18
CA ASP A 31 11.40 -4.91 3.04
C ASP A 31 10.03 -5.49 2.63
N GLY A 32 9.05 -4.64 2.37
CA GLY A 32 7.68 -5.02 2.00
C GLY A 32 6.82 -5.46 3.20
N THR A 33 7.33 -5.40 4.43
CA THR A 33 6.52 -5.62 5.63
C THR A 33 5.67 -4.39 5.95
N PHE A 34 4.57 -4.58 6.67
CA PHE A 34 3.73 -3.48 7.12
C PHE A 34 3.09 -3.85 8.45
N THR A 35 2.82 -2.84 9.27
CA THR A 35 2.07 -2.97 10.52
C THR A 35 0.86 -2.06 10.45
N VAL A 36 -0.31 -2.60 10.78
CA VAL A 36 -1.58 -1.87 10.75
C VAL A 36 -2.24 -2.01 12.12
N GLY A 37 -2.73 -0.90 12.64
CA GLY A 37 -3.54 -0.86 13.85
C GLY A 37 -4.81 -0.03 13.66
N SER A 38 -5.77 -0.25 14.55
CA SER A 38 -7.11 0.33 14.50
C SER A 38 -7.23 1.58 15.36
N PHE A 39 -6.79 1.53 16.63
CA PHE A 39 -6.78 2.66 17.56
C PHE A 39 -5.36 3.06 17.99
N GLY A 40 -4.42 2.11 18.00
CA GLY A 40 -2.99 2.32 18.20
C GLY A 40 -2.20 1.92 16.96
N ALA A 41 -0.88 2.12 16.96
CA ALA A 41 -0.04 1.65 15.85
C ALA A 41 0.05 0.10 15.79
N ASP A 42 -0.11 -0.56 16.95
CA ASP A 42 0.16 -1.99 17.14
C ASP A 42 -0.99 -2.75 17.85
N ASP A 43 -2.18 -2.16 17.96
CA ASP A 43 -3.33 -2.84 18.58
C ASP A 43 -4.03 -3.84 17.64
N GLY A 44 -3.60 -3.89 16.39
CA GLY A 44 -4.14 -4.76 15.35
C GLY A 44 -5.49 -4.28 14.81
N LEU A 45 -6.09 -5.11 13.97
CA LEU A 45 -7.40 -4.86 13.40
C LEU A 45 -8.46 -5.65 14.17
N PRO A 46 -9.61 -5.05 14.52
CA PRO A 46 -10.71 -5.81 15.07
C PRO A 46 -11.20 -6.86 14.05
N PRO A 47 -11.82 -7.96 14.51
CA PRO A 47 -12.38 -8.94 13.60
C PRO A 47 -13.43 -8.31 12.67
N GLY A 48 -13.33 -8.59 11.38
CA GLY A 48 -14.17 -7.97 10.37
C GLY A 48 -13.71 -8.23 8.94
N GLU A 49 -14.53 -7.77 8.00
CA GLU A 49 -14.22 -7.78 6.57
C GLU A 49 -13.74 -6.40 6.14
N TYR A 50 -12.57 -6.35 5.51
CA TYR A 50 -11.90 -5.12 5.13
C TYR A 50 -11.63 -5.10 3.63
N GLN A 51 -11.98 -3.98 3.00
CA GLN A 51 -11.49 -3.65 1.67
C GLN A 51 -10.12 -3.01 1.78
N VAL A 52 -9.18 -3.48 0.98
CA VAL A 52 -7.79 -3.03 1.04
C VAL A 52 -7.43 -2.22 -0.20
N PHE A 53 -6.80 -1.08 0.02
CA PHE A 53 -6.24 -0.24 -1.03
C PHE A 53 -4.94 0.39 -0.55
N PHE A 54 -4.23 1.04 -1.47
CA PHE A 54 -2.89 1.55 -1.21
C PHE A 54 -2.76 3.01 -1.65
N GLY A 55 -1.98 3.78 -0.91
CA GLY A 55 -1.66 5.16 -1.24
C GLY A 55 -0.16 5.44 -1.09
N GLY A 56 0.34 6.42 -1.83
CA GLY A 56 1.75 6.83 -1.73
C GLY A 56 2.76 5.75 -2.14
N VAL A 57 2.33 4.73 -2.89
CA VAL A 57 3.20 3.67 -3.44
C VAL A 57 3.84 4.19 -4.73
N GLU A 58 4.75 5.15 -4.58
CA GLU A 58 5.36 5.90 -5.68
C GLU A 58 6.88 5.99 -5.49
N ALA A 59 7.62 5.88 -6.59
CA ALA A 59 9.02 6.25 -6.65
C ALA A 59 9.14 7.76 -6.85
N VAL A 60 9.90 8.40 -5.98
CA VAL A 60 10.21 9.83 -6.06
C VAL A 60 11.59 9.98 -6.70
N SER A 61 11.67 10.69 -7.82
CA SER A 61 12.94 11.05 -8.45
C SER A 61 13.07 12.57 -8.53
N GLU A 62 14.21 13.10 -8.12
CA GLU A 62 14.53 14.52 -8.20
C GLU A 62 15.56 14.76 -9.30
N GLU A 63 15.25 15.67 -10.21
CA GLU A 63 16.14 16.09 -11.29
C GLU A 63 16.48 17.57 -11.11
N LYS A 64 17.78 17.91 -11.03
CA LYS A 64 18.22 19.30 -10.98
C LYS A 64 18.30 19.86 -12.40
N LEU A 65 17.49 20.87 -12.70
CA LEU A 65 17.43 21.53 -13.99
C LEU A 65 18.58 22.55 -14.16
N PRO A 66 18.95 22.92 -15.41
CA PRO A 66 20.03 23.88 -15.67
C PRO A 66 19.83 25.27 -15.06
N ASP A 67 18.58 25.66 -14.79
CA ASP A 67 18.21 26.93 -14.13
C ASP A 67 18.34 26.89 -12.59
N GLY A 68 18.78 25.75 -12.05
CA GLY A 68 18.95 25.53 -10.61
C GLY A 68 17.70 25.04 -9.88
N THR A 69 16.56 24.89 -10.57
CA THR A 69 15.34 24.34 -9.97
C THR A 69 15.42 22.81 -9.83
N VAL A 70 14.66 22.24 -8.89
CA VAL A 70 14.54 20.79 -8.71
C VAL A 70 13.16 20.37 -9.20
N LYS A 71 13.14 19.44 -10.15
CA LYS A 71 11.94 18.80 -10.65
C LYS A 71 11.76 17.47 -9.92
N THR A 72 10.76 17.40 -9.06
CA THR A 72 10.34 16.16 -8.40
C THR A 72 9.31 15.45 -9.27
N THR A 73 9.59 14.21 -9.65
CA THR A 73 8.68 13.35 -10.42
C THR A 73 8.24 12.18 -9.55
N TYR A 74 6.93 11.98 -9.45
CA TYR A 74 6.30 10.86 -8.75
C TYR A 74 5.90 9.82 -9.79
N THR A 75 6.46 8.62 -9.67
CA THR A 75 6.16 7.50 -10.57
C THR A 75 5.43 6.42 -9.79
N PRO A 76 4.16 6.12 -10.08
CA PRO A 76 3.45 5.05 -9.39
C PRO A 76 4.16 3.72 -9.60
N LEU A 77 4.33 2.95 -8.53
CA LEU A 77 4.99 1.65 -8.57
C LEU A 77 4.01 0.50 -8.82
N ILE A 78 2.73 0.69 -8.48
CA ILE A 78 1.67 -0.33 -8.58
C ILE A 78 0.55 0.12 -9.53
N ASP A 79 -0.22 -0.83 -10.05
CA ASP A 79 -1.36 -0.55 -10.92
C ASP A 79 -2.38 0.35 -10.20
N GLY A 80 -2.88 1.38 -10.88
CA GLY A 80 -3.82 2.35 -10.33
C GLY A 80 -5.13 1.74 -9.85
N LYS A 81 -5.48 0.52 -10.25
CA LYS A 81 -6.62 -0.20 -9.66
C LYS A 81 -6.46 -0.40 -8.14
N TYR A 82 -5.24 -0.46 -7.63
CA TYR A 82 -4.99 -0.68 -6.22
C TYR A 82 -5.10 0.60 -5.38
N SER A 83 -5.29 1.77 -5.99
CA SER A 83 -5.38 3.04 -5.27
C SER A 83 -6.76 3.36 -4.70
N ASP A 84 -7.77 2.53 -5.00
CA ASP A 84 -9.15 2.74 -4.55
C ASP A 84 -9.74 1.42 -4.05
N ALA A 85 -10.44 1.47 -2.91
CA ALA A 85 -11.09 0.30 -2.31
C ALA A 85 -12.12 -0.35 -3.26
N ALA A 86 -12.78 0.44 -4.12
CA ALA A 86 -13.78 -0.06 -5.05
C ALA A 86 -13.17 -0.78 -6.27
N THR A 87 -11.93 -0.46 -6.64
CA THR A 87 -11.29 -1.02 -7.85
C THR A 87 -10.14 -1.99 -7.54
N SER A 88 -9.65 -2.02 -6.30
CA SER A 88 -8.54 -2.90 -5.91
C SER A 88 -8.91 -4.37 -5.99
N GLY A 89 -10.18 -4.69 -5.73
CA GLY A 89 -10.67 -6.07 -5.63
C GLY A 89 -10.04 -6.86 -4.49
N LEU A 90 -9.36 -6.19 -3.54
CA LEU A 90 -8.69 -6.82 -2.42
C LEU A 90 -9.60 -6.78 -1.20
N THR A 91 -9.97 -7.96 -0.71
CA THR A 91 -10.77 -8.13 0.49
C THR A 91 -10.09 -9.11 1.43
N PHE A 92 -9.95 -8.72 2.70
CA PHE A 92 -9.38 -9.56 3.74
C PHE A 92 -10.34 -9.70 4.91
N THR A 93 -10.43 -10.92 5.43
CA THR A 93 -11.17 -11.22 6.65
C THR A 93 -10.19 -11.34 7.81
N VAL A 94 -10.37 -10.50 8.82
CA VAL A 94 -9.64 -10.58 10.10
C VAL A 94 -10.52 -11.37 11.06
N ASP A 95 -10.02 -12.49 11.56
CA ASP A 95 -10.73 -13.35 12.53
C ASP A 95 -10.11 -13.32 13.94
N GLY A 96 -9.03 -12.56 14.13
CA GLY A 96 -8.28 -12.46 15.38
C GLY A 96 -7.23 -13.56 15.59
N ASN A 97 -7.13 -14.54 14.67
CA ASN A 97 -6.11 -15.59 14.70
C ASN A 97 -5.01 -15.36 13.64
N ASN A 98 -5.33 -14.66 12.56
CA ASN A 98 -4.38 -14.36 11.49
C ASN A 98 -3.77 -12.97 11.66
N ASN A 99 -2.45 -12.94 11.89
CA ASN A 99 -1.68 -11.71 12.07
C ASN A 99 -0.81 -11.35 10.85
N SER A 100 -0.86 -12.14 9.78
CA SER A 100 -0.06 -11.93 8.57
C SER A 100 -0.93 -12.06 7.33
N PHE A 101 -0.85 -11.07 6.45
CA PHE A 101 -1.48 -11.08 5.13
C PHE A 101 -0.41 -11.03 4.04
N ASP A 102 -0.36 -12.07 3.23
CA ASP A 102 0.47 -12.08 2.03
C ASP A 102 -0.29 -11.39 0.90
N ILE A 103 0.16 -10.17 0.59
CA ILE A 103 -0.46 -9.33 -0.45
C ILE A 103 0.50 -9.23 -1.64
N GLN A 104 -0.01 -9.64 -2.80
CA GLN A 104 0.66 -9.47 -4.09
C GLN A 104 -0.07 -8.41 -4.92
N VAL A 105 0.70 -7.51 -5.55
CA VAL A 105 0.16 -6.43 -6.37
C VAL A 105 0.87 -6.35 -7.72
N ASP A 106 0.12 -6.00 -8.75
CA ASP A 106 0.69 -5.74 -10.08
C ASP A 106 1.40 -4.38 -10.11
N ARG A 107 2.50 -4.31 -10.86
CA ARG A 107 3.22 -3.05 -11.12
C ARG A 107 2.37 -2.08 -11.94
N ALA A 108 2.67 -0.79 -11.78
CA ALA A 108 2.09 0.25 -12.63
C ALA A 108 2.41 -0.07 -14.10
N LYS A 109 1.39 -0.04 -14.96
CA LYS A 109 1.60 -0.23 -16.39
C LYS A 109 2.41 0.96 -16.93
N PRO A 110 3.51 0.73 -17.67
CA PRO A 110 4.21 1.81 -18.35
C PRO A 110 3.22 2.49 -19.30
N ARG A 111 3.14 3.81 -19.19
CA ARG A 111 2.23 4.64 -19.97
C ARG A 111 2.82 4.96 -21.34
#